data_AF-A0A7X0D4C5-F1
#
_entry.id   AF-A0A7X0D4C5-F1
#
_cell.length_a   1.000
_cell.length_b   1.000
_cell.length_c   1.000
_cell.angle_alpha   90.00
_cell.angle_beta   90.00
_cell.angle_gamma   90.00
#
_symmetry.space_group_name_H-M   'P 1'
#
loop_
_entity.id
_entity.type
_entity.pdbx_description
1 polymer ?
#
loop_
_entity_poly.entity_id
_entity_poly.type
_entity_poly.pdbx_seq_one_letter_code
_entity_poly.pdbx_strand_id
1 'polypeptide(L)'
;MDAEADGKPILDVAGVKTEATANDTVELATRPPLPDGAAEPSDETGDTDEPEWTSRLRLTFSSAQRDGGDLTFHGAATYLHDDGGYLLHSADFTVLVAEEQAEGRGGDGAGDGFRTFAAEEAEPLVTLTPDEPTQKFAVTIAGVPEEDDSMIAAGGPTGRYITYETPETLWGHEVAPPDDFIPGRLCYAEGDEWHDLELFEYGEVPCG
;
A
#
# COMPACT_ATOMS: atom_id res chain seq x y z
N MET A 1 -18.29 -5.28 -1.03
CA MET A 1 -19.34 -5.53 -2.04
C MET A 1 -18.77 -6.52 -3.01
N ASP A 2 -19.41 -7.66 -3.20
CA ASP A 2 -19.01 -8.61 -4.23
C ASP A 2 -19.38 -8.01 -5.58
N ALA A 3 -18.36 -7.74 -6.40
CA ALA A 3 -18.54 -7.18 -7.72
C ALA A 3 -18.96 -8.32 -8.65
N GLU A 4 -20.25 -8.65 -8.62
CA GLU A 4 -20.88 -9.59 -9.56
C GLU A 4 -21.74 -8.83 -10.58
N ALA A 5 -21.44 -8.99 -11.87
CA ALA A 5 -22.33 -8.62 -12.97
C ALA A 5 -22.92 -9.92 -13.53
N ASP A 6 -24.25 -10.05 -13.53
CA ASP A 6 -24.96 -11.24 -14.01
C ASP A 6 -24.53 -12.59 -13.37
N GLY A 7 -24.10 -12.56 -12.10
CA GLY A 7 -23.67 -13.76 -11.36
C GLY A 7 -22.32 -14.33 -11.81
N LYS A 8 -21.49 -13.47 -12.40
CA LYS A 8 -20.07 -13.74 -12.69
C LYS A 8 -19.19 -12.70 -12.00
N PRO A 9 -17.98 -13.07 -11.57
CA PRO A 9 -17.00 -12.10 -11.12
C PRO A 9 -16.75 -11.07 -12.23
N ILE A 10 -16.78 -9.79 -11.86
CA ILE A 10 -16.55 -8.67 -12.79
C ILE A 10 -15.10 -8.66 -13.30
N LEU A 11 -14.17 -9.22 -12.52
CA LEU A 11 -12.76 -9.34 -12.85
C LEU A 11 -12.31 -10.80 -12.82
N ASP A 12 -11.40 -11.17 -13.71
CA ASP A 12 -10.65 -12.41 -13.61
C ASP A 12 -9.29 -12.07 -12.98
N VAL A 13 -9.12 -12.40 -11.70
CA VAL A 13 -7.95 -12.04 -10.89
C VAL A 13 -7.22 -13.30 -10.47
N ALA A 14 -5.96 -13.44 -10.90
CA ALA A 14 -5.06 -14.52 -10.49
C ALA A 14 -3.77 -14.03 -9.83
N GLY A 15 -3.52 -12.73 -9.88
CA GLY A 15 -2.42 -12.11 -9.16
C GLY A 15 -2.72 -10.66 -8.83
N VAL A 16 -2.15 -10.20 -7.71
CA VAL A 16 -2.30 -8.84 -7.20
C VAL A 16 -0.93 -8.31 -6.79
N LYS A 17 -0.68 -7.04 -7.09
CA LYS A 17 0.54 -6.33 -6.72
C LYS A 17 0.15 -4.95 -6.23
N THR A 18 0.71 -4.51 -5.11
CA THR A 18 0.48 -3.19 -4.49
C THR A 18 1.80 -2.44 -4.30
N GLU A 19 2.10 -1.46 -5.13
CA GLU A 19 3.43 -0.82 -5.13
C GLU A 19 3.36 0.68 -4.86
N ALA A 20 4.39 1.23 -4.21
CA ALA A 20 4.59 2.66 -4.18
C ALA A 20 5.07 3.11 -5.57
N THR A 21 4.29 3.98 -6.23
CA THR A 21 4.60 4.51 -7.56
C THR A 21 5.09 5.96 -7.52
N ALA A 22 4.90 6.63 -6.39
CA ALA A 22 5.48 7.92 -6.01
C ALA A 22 5.57 8.01 -4.48
N ASN A 23 6.23 9.04 -3.94
CA ASN A 23 6.40 9.20 -2.48
C ASN A 23 5.09 9.29 -1.71
N ASP A 24 4.02 9.73 -2.37
CA ASP A 24 2.70 9.92 -1.82
C ASP A 24 1.67 8.94 -2.41
N THR A 25 2.09 8.05 -3.31
CA THR A 25 1.16 7.28 -4.14
C THR A 25 1.43 5.78 -4.08
N VAL A 26 0.40 5.03 -3.71
CA VAL A 26 0.35 3.57 -3.79
C VAL A 26 -0.64 3.17 -4.89
N GLU A 27 -0.27 2.21 -5.72
CA GLU A 27 -1.17 1.60 -6.70
C GLU A 27 -1.34 0.11 -6.44
N LEU A 28 -2.57 -0.38 -6.59
CA LEU A 28 -2.88 -1.80 -6.63
C LEU A 28 -3.22 -2.18 -8.07
N ALA A 29 -2.47 -3.14 -8.60
CA ALA A 29 -2.63 -3.72 -9.92
C ALA A 29 -3.03 -5.20 -9.81
N THR A 30 -3.76 -5.67 -10.82
CA THR A 30 -4.18 -7.07 -10.96
C THR A 30 -3.68 -7.64 -12.27
N ARG A 31 -3.46 -8.96 -12.31
CA ARG A 31 -3.29 -9.70 -13.56
C ARG A 31 -4.32 -10.84 -13.68
N PRO A 32 -4.78 -11.16 -14.90
CA PRO A 32 -5.58 -12.35 -15.15
C PRO A 32 -4.77 -13.64 -14.99
N PRO A 33 -5.41 -14.82 -14.90
CA PRO A 33 -4.73 -16.11 -14.90
C PRO A 33 -3.89 -16.30 -16.16
N LEU A 34 -2.71 -16.89 -15.95
CA LEU A 34 -1.87 -17.34 -17.06
C LEU A 34 -2.61 -18.41 -17.87
N PRO A 35 -2.54 -18.37 -19.21
CA PRO A 35 -3.08 -19.45 -20.03
C PRO A 35 -2.40 -20.78 -19.67
N ASP A 36 -3.17 -21.87 -19.70
CA ASP A 36 -2.70 -23.21 -19.34
C ASP A 36 -1.37 -23.56 -20.04
N GLY A 37 -0.32 -23.80 -19.24
CA GLY A 37 1.01 -24.19 -19.72
C GLY A 37 2.01 -23.04 -19.93
N ALA A 38 1.62 -21.79 -19.66
CA ALA A 38 2.58 -20.69 -19.51
C ALA A 38 3.31 -20.83 -18.16
N ALA A 39 4.65 -20.73 -18.19
CA ALA A 39 5.46 -20.68 -16.98
C ALA A 39 5.30 -19.29 -16.33
N GLU A 40 5.39 -19.23 -15.00
CA GLU A 40 5.63 -17.94 -14.36
C GLU A 40 6.96 -17.39 -14.88
N PRO A 41 6.98 -16.13 -15.35
CA PRO A 41 8.17 -15.54 -15.91
C PRO A 41 9.25 -15.48 -14.83
N SER A 42 10.43 -16.02 -15.13
CA SER A 42 11.66 -15.70 -14.40
C SER A 42 12.26 -14.48 -15.08
N ASP A 43 12.65 -13.46 -14.30
CA ASP A 43 13.13 -12.12 -14.71
C ASP A 43 14.30 -12.06 -15.73
N GLU A 44 14.76 -13.19 -16.27
CA GLU A 44 16.00 -13.31 -17.05
C GLU A 44 15.82 -13.40 -18.58
N THR A 45 14.61 -13.34 -19.14
CA THR A 45 14.43 -13.40 -20.61
C THR A 45 13.34 -12.48 -21.11
N GLY A 46 13.74 -11.35 -21.71
CA GLY A 46 12.87 -10.28 -22.23
C GLY A 46 12.12 -10.59 -23.53
N ASP A 47 11.44 -11.73 -23.60
CA ASP A 47 10.49 -12.05 -24.68
C ASP A 47 9.49 -13.11 -24.16
N THR A 48 8.52 -12.68 -23.36
CA THR A 48 7.37 -13.51 -22.97
C THR A 48 6.08 -12.71 -23.07
N ASP A 49 5.05 -13.33 -23.68
CA ASP A 49 3.64 -12.90 -23.63
C ASP A 49 3.15 -12.96 -22.16
N GLU A 50 3.68 -12.09 -21.31
CA GLU A 50 3.27 -11.97 -19.91
C GLU A 50 1.87 -11.30 -19.84
N PRO A 51 0.96 -11.79 -19.00
CA PRO A 51 -0.30 -11.10 -18.76
C PRO A 51 0.00 -9.73 -18.14
N GLU A 52 -0.41 -8.68 -18.85
CA GLU A 52 -0.15 -7.29 -18.46
C GLU A 52 -0.79 -6.96 -17.10
N TRP A 53 0.02 -6.49 -16.16
CA TRP A 53 -0.48 -5.92 -14.90
C TRP A 53 -1.31 -4.68 -15.19
N THR A 54 -2.57 -4.69 -14.75
CA THR A 54 -3.48 -3.55 -14.95
C THR A 54 -3.75 -2.87 -13.61
N SER A 55 -3.44 -1.58 -13.49
CA SER A 55 -3.74 -0.77 -12.31
C SER A 55 -5.26 -0.66 -12.10
N ARG A 56 -5.73 -0.88 -10.87
CA ARG A 56 -7.15 -0.93 -10.48
C ARG A 56 -7.52 0.10 -9.42
N LEU A 57 -6.59 0.43 -8.55
CA LEU A 57 -6.78 1.38 -7.47
C LEU A 57 -5.52 2.22 -7.33
N ARG A 58 -5.69 3.53 -7.17
CA ARG A 58 -4.63 4.47 -6.80
C ARG A 58 -5.00 5.17 -5.50
N LEU A 59 -4.10 5.17 -4.54
CA LEU A 59 -4.20 5.91 -3.29
C LEU A 59 -3.13 7.01 -3.32
N THR A 60 -3.55 8.27 -3.25
CA THR A 60 -2.64 9.41 -3.18
C THR A 60 -2.85 10.13 -1.86
N PHE A 61 -1.82 10.16 -1.02
CA PHE A 61 -1.82 10.83 0.26
C PHE A 61 -1.49 12.31 0.11
N SER A 62 -1.93 13.11 1.08
CA SER A 62 -1.80 14.57 1.04
C SER A 62 -1.25 15.15 2.34
N SER A 63 -1.50 14.51 3.48
CA SER A 63 -0.93 14.94 4.75
C SER A 63 -0.99 13.84 5.80
N ALA A 64 -0.18 14.00 6.85
CA ALA A 64 -0.21 13.21 8.06
C ALA A 64 -0.33 14.15 9.26
N GLN A 65 -1.50 14.22 9.89
CA GLN A 65 -1.82 15.19 10.94
C GLN A 65 -2.02 14.51 12.28
N ARG A 66 -1.33 15.01 13.30
CA ARG A 66 -1.47 14.52 14.67
C ARG A 66 -2.61 15.23 15.39
N ASP A 67 -3.44 14.44 16.06
CA ASP A 67 -4.42 14.92 17.04
C ASP A 67 -4.24 14.14 18.35
N GLY A 68 -3.59 14.78 19.32
CA GLY A 68 -3.20 14.12 20.56
C GLY A 68 -2.24 12.95 20.33
N GLY A 69 -2.65 11.75 20.75
CA GLY A 69 -1.85 10.52 20.61
C GLY A 69 -2.00 9.81 19.26
N ASP A 70 -2.88 10.30 18.40
CA ASP A 70 -3.29 9.61 17.17
C ASP A 70 -2.78 10.35 15.95
N LEU A 71 -2.49 9.58 14.89
CA LEU A 71 -2.00 10.12 13.62
C LEU A 71 -3.02 9.85 12.53
N THR A 72 -3.49 10.90 11.86
CA THR A 72 -4.47 10.83 10.78
C THR A 72 -3.82 11.13 9.44
N PHE A 73 -3.93 10.19 8.51
CA PHE A 73 -3.49 10.36 7.13
C PHE A 73 -4.67 10.78 6.26
N HIS A 74 -4.50 11.85 5.50
CA HIS A 74 -5.50 12.32 4.55
C HIS A 74 -5.06 12.01 3.12
N GLY A 75 -6.01 11.59 2.29
CA GLY A 75 -5.72 11.29 0.89
C GLY A 75 -6.96 11.24 0.00
N ALA A 76 -6.73 10.83 -1.24
CA ALA A 76 -7.76 10.50 -2.21
C ALA A 76 -7.51 9.09 -2.77
N ALA A 77 -8.58 8.31 -2.85
CA ALA A 77 -8.57 7.01 -3.49
C ALA A 77 -9.28 7.13 -4.85
N THR A 78 -8.70 6.53 -5.88
CA THR A 78 -9.22 6.53 -7.24
C THR A 78 -9.34 5.11 -7.76
N TYR A 79 -10.56 4.72 -8.13
CA TYR A 79 -10.86 3.49 -8.81
C TYR A 79 -10.64 3.64 -10.32
N LEU A 80 -9.86 2.74 -10.89
CA LEU A 80 -9.37 2.81 -12.27
C LEU A 80 -10.01 1.74 -13.16
N HIS A 81 -11.08 1.09 -12.69
CA HIS A 81 -11.80 0.09 -13.45
C HIS A 81 -13.22 0.56 -13.82
N ASP A 82 -13.73 0.05 -14.93
CA ASP A 82 -14.96 0.52 -15.56
C ASP A 82 -16.22 -0.21 -15.05
N ASP A 83 -16.07 -1.24 -14.23
CA ASP A 83 -17.17 -2.04 -13.68
C ASP A 83 -16.88 -2.46 -12.24
N GLY A 84 -17.92 -2.73 -11.44
CA GLY A 84 -17.80 -3.13 -10.04
C GLY A 84 -17.59 -1.97 -9.06
N GLY A 85 -16.89 -2.23 -7.97
CA GLY A 85 -16.58 -1.23 -6.96
C GLY A 85 -15.53 -1.70 -5.97
N TYR A 86 -14.96 -0.78 -5.22
CA TYR A 86 -13.92 -1.05 -4.25
C TYR A 86 -14.27 -0.39 -2.90
N LEU A 87 -14.17 -1.15 -1.82
CA LEU A 87 -14.38 -0.65 -0.46
C LEU A 87 -13.03 -0.61 0.26
N LEU A 88 -12.59 0.59 0.60
CA LEU A 88 -11.35 0.81 1.36
C LEU A 88 -11.66 0.79 2.86
N HIS A 89 -10.91 0.03 3.64
CA HIS A 89 -11.07 -0.04 5.09
C HIS A 89 -9.87 0.57 5.82
N SER A 90 -10.09 1.01 7.06
CA SER A 90 -9.03 1.49 7.94
C SER A 90 -7.99 0.40 8.27
N ALA A 91 -8.43 -0.86 8.34
CA ALA A 91 -7.54 -2.00 8.61
C ALA A 91 -6.60 -2.33 7.43
N ASP A 92 -6.84 -1.77 6.24
CA ASP A 92 -5.95 -1.93 5.10
C ASP A 92 -4.64 -1.12 5.26
N PHE A 93 -4.53 -0.31 6.33
CA PHE A 93 -3.40 0.58 6.59
C PHE A 93 -2.66 0.25 7.88
N THR A 94 -1.33 0.21 7.80
CA THR A 94 -0.44 0.04 8.97
C THR A 94 0.66 1.08 8.97
N VAL A 95 1.00 1.58 10.16
CA VAL A 95 2.16 2.45 10.38
C VAL A 95 3.30 1.63 10.96
N LEU A 96 4.47 1.75 10.36
CA LEU A 96 5.71 1.14 10.84
C LEU A 96 6.63 2.24 11.38
N VAL A 97 7.14 2.06 12.60
CA VAL A 97 8.12 2.96 13.22
C VAL A 97 9.35 2.15 13.60
N ALA A 98 10.53 2.57 13.14
CA ALA A 98 11.79 1.92 13.47
C ALA A 98 11.98 1.90 14.98
N GLU A 99 12.32 0.74 15.52
CA GLU A 99 12.81 0.62 16.88
C GLU A 99 14.33 0.84 16.86
N GLU A 100 14.85 1.65 17.79
CA GLU A 100 16.30 1.72 18.00
C GLU A 100 16.79 0.30 18.35
N GLN A 101 17.44 -0.39 17.41
CA GLN A 101 18.01 -1.69 17.71
C GLN A 101 19.07 -1.52 18.82
N ALA A 102 18.77 -2.08 19.99
CA ALA A 102 19.81 -2.46 20.93
C ALA A 102 20.79 -3.37 20.19
N GLU A 103 22.05 -2.96 20.18
CA GLU A 103 23.17 -3.59 19.48
C GLU A 103 23.08 -5.13 19.41
N GLY A 104 22.76 -5.66 18.22
CA GLY A 104 23.22 -6.99 17.79
C GLY A 104 22.20 -8.12 17.78
N ARG A 105 21.79 -8.54 16.57
CA ARG A 105 22.06 -9.88 15.99
C ARG A 105 21.35 -9.95 14.64
N GLY A 106 22.07 -10.47 13.63
CA GLY A 106 21.51 -10.68 12.30
C GLY A 106 20.32 -11.64 12.30
N GLY A 107 19.33 -11.29 11.48
CA GLY A 107 18.16 -12.08 11.14
C GLY A 107 17.60 -11.56 9.82
N ASP A 108 17.58 -12.41 8.79
CA ASP A 108 17.13 -12.11 7.43
C ASP A 108 15.59 -12.03 7.35
N GLY A 109 14.99 -11.00 7.94
CA GLY A 109 13.54 -10.79 7.83
C GLY A 109 13.14 -9.35 8.12
N ALA A 110 12.32 -8.76 7.24
CA ALA A 110 11.81 -7.38 7.30
C ALA A 110 10.95 -7.04 8.54
N GLY A 111 10.92 -7.90 9.56
CA GLY A 111 10.24 -7.70 10.85
C GLY A 111 11.16 -7.40 12.03
N ASP A 112 12.49 -7.59 11.90
CA ASP A 112 13.43 -7.29 12.99
C ASP A 112 13.87 -5.82 12.94
N GLY A 113 13.09 -4.93 13.55
CA GLY A 113 13.47 -3.52 13.73
C GLY A 113 12.36 -2.49 13.56
N PHE A 114 11.10 -2.91 13.39
CA PHE A 114 9.95 -2.02 13.29
C PHE A 114 8.84 -2.41 14.27
N ARG A 115 8.26 -1.39 14.90
CA ARG A 115 7.01 -1.51 15.64
C ARG A 115 5.85 -1.14 14.72
N THR A 116 4.84 -2.01 14.65
CA THR A 116 3.65 -1.83 13.83
C THR A 116 2.48 -1.26 14.65
N PHE A 117 1.74 -0.33 14.04
CA PHE A 117 0.52 0.27 14.55
C PHE A 117 -0.56 0.16 13.47
N ALA A 118 -1.77 -0.24 13.83
CA ALA A 118 -2.88 -0.42 12.90
C ALA A 118 -4.16 0.19 13.47
N ALA A 119 -5.17 0.39 12.63
CA ALA A 119 -6.50 0.74 13.11
C ALA A 119 -7.06 -0.39 14.00
N GLU A 120 -7.78 -0.05 15.07
CA GLU A 120 -8.35 -1.05 15.99
C GLU A 120 -9.48 -1.86 15.35
N GLU A 121 -10.24 -1.22 14.45
CA GLU A 121 -11.37 -1.83 13.75
C GLU A 121 -11.23 -1.62 12.23
N ALA A 122 -11.84 -2.52 11.44
CA ALA A 122 -11.92 -2.42 9.99
C ALA A 122 -13.15 -1.59 9.56
N GLU A 123 -13.09 -0.29 9.82
CA GLU A 123 -14.15 0.65 9.44
C GLU A 123 -14.06 1.00 7.94
N PRO A 124 -15.20 1.12 7.22
CA PRO A 124 -15.21 1.55 5.84
C PRO A 124 -14.87 3.04 5.72
N LEU A 125 -13.86 3.37 4.92
CA LEU A 125 -13.42 4.75 4.66
C LEU A 125 -14.12 5.36 3.46
N VAL A 126 -14.10 4.68 2.31
CA VAL A 126 -14.71 5.12 1.04
C VAL A 126 -15.20 3.94 0.23
N THR A 127 -16.28 4.15 -0.54
CA THR A 127 -16.81 3.15 -1.48
C THR A 127 -16.72 3.68 -2.90
N LEU A 128 -15.73 3.24 -3.66
CA LEU A 128 -15.47 3.70 -5.01
C LEU A 128 -16.23 2.86 -6.04
N THR A 129 -16.76 3.50 -7.06
CA THR A 129 -17.48 2.87 -8.19
C THR A 129 -17.16 3.60 -9.49
N PRO A 130 -17.48 3.05 -10.68
CA PRO A 130 -17.28 3.77 -11.94
C PRO A 130 -18.02 5.11 -12.01
N ASP A 131 -19.17 5.24 -11.34
CA ASP A 131 -19.95 6.49 -11.28
C ASP A 131 -19.37 7.50 -10.28
N GLU A 132 -18.69 7.02 -9.24
CA GLU A 132 -17.99 7.82 -8.22
C GLU A 132 -16.56 7.29 -7.99
N PRO A 133 -15.67 7.44 -8.98
CA PRO A 133 -14.39 6.73 -9.00
C PRO A 133 -13.37 7.35 -8.08
N THR A 134 -13.51 8.63 -7.71
CA THR A 134 -12.55 9.33 -6.85
C THR A 134 -13.24 9.87 -5.61
N GLN A 135 -12.76 9.48 -4.43
CA GLN A 135 -13.23 10.00 -3.15
C GLN A 135 -12.08 10.29 -2.20
N LYS A 136 -12.28 11.27 -1.31
CA LYS A 136 -11.32 11.58 -0.25
C LYS A 136 -11.51 10.64 0.91
N PHE A 137 -10.41 10.20 1.52
CA PHE A 137 -10.42 9.40 2.73
C PHE A 137 -9.56 10.04 3.82
N ALA A 138 -9.83 9.65 5.06
CA ALA A 138 -8.97 9.92 6.21
C ALA A 138 -8.87 8.63 7.02
N VAL A 139 -7.65 8.21 7.37
CA VAL A 139 -7.42 7.03 8.21
C VAL A 139 -6.63 7.44 9.44
N THR A 140 -7.16 7.11 10.62
CA THR A 140 -6.54 7.42 11.91
C THR A 140 -5.95 6.17 12.52
N ILE A 141 -4.66 6.22 12.86
CA ILE A 141 -3.92 5.15 13.51
C ILE A 141 -3.57 5.60 14.92
N ALA A 142 -4.09 4.88 15.92
CA ALA A 142 -3.94 5.25 17.31
C ALA A 142 -2.58 4.85 17.90
N GLY A 143 -2.10 5.65 18.85
CA GLY A 143 -0.93 5.30 19.67
C GLY A 143 0.42 5.32 18.93
N VAL A 144 0.47 5.93 17.75
CA VAL A 144 1.71 6.14 17.00
C VAL A 144 2.59 7.16 17.74
N PRO A 145 3.82 6.80 18.16
CA PRO A 145 4.73 7.70 18.88
C PRO A 145 4.96 9.01 18.12
N GLU A 146 5.09 10.11 18.85
CA GLU A 146 5.40 11.43 18.29
C GLU A 146 6.66 11.39 17.43
N GLU A 147 6.67 12.18 16.36
CA GLU A 147 7.86 12.42 15.58
C GLU A 147 8.88 13.24 16.40
N ASP A 148 10.12 12.78 16.43
CA ASP A 148 11.26 13.44 17.07
C ASP A 148 12.19 13.95 15.96
N ASP A 149 12.78 15.13 16.13
CA ASP A 149 13.71 15.76 15.19
C ASP A 149 14.88 14.83 14.78
N SER A 150 15.24 13.87 15.65
CA SER A 150 16.26 12.84 15.38
C SER A 150 15.86 11.80 14.34
N MET A 151 14.56 11.69 14.00
CA MET A 151 14.02 10.77 12.98
C MET A 151 14.00 11.39 11.57
N ILE A 152 14.34 12.67 11.45
CA ILE A 152 14.51 13.36 10.16
C ILE A 152 16.02 13.42 9.87
N ALA A 153 16.53 12.44 9.12
CA ALA A 153 17.92 12.49 8.67
C ALA A 153 18.10 13.61 7.63
N ALA A 154 19.35 14.02 7.41
CA ALA A 154 19.70 15.10 6.47
C ALA A 154 19.29 14.87 5.00
N GLY A 155 18.65 13.74 4.67
CA GLY A 155 18.07 13.43 3.37
C GLY A 155 16.54 13.22 3.36
N GLY A 156 15.85 13.18 4.50
CA GLY A 156 14.41 12.86 4.57
C GLY A 156 14.04 12.06 5.83
N PRO A 157 12.74 11.72 6.02
CA PRO A 157 12.27 10.92 7.13
C PRO A 157 12.91 9.53 7.05
N THR A 158 13.56 9.13 8.14
CA THR A 158 14.17 7.82 8.25
C THR A 158 13.40 6.99 9.25
N GLY A 159 12.86 5.85 8.81
CA GLY A 159 12.32 4.83 9.71
C GLY A 159 10.85 4.98 10.08
N ARG A 160 10.06 5.80 9.37
CA ARG A 160 8.60 5.86 9.56
C ARG A 160 7.89 5.64 8.24
N TYR A 161 6.95 4.70 8.24
CA TYR A 161 6.24 4.31 7.02
C TYR A 161 4.74 4.18 7.24
N ILE A 162 3.96 4.58 6.25
CA ILE A 162 2.57 4.14 6.09
C ILE A 162 2.57 3.05 5.02
N THR A 163 1.94 1.94 5.31
CA THR A 163 1.81 0.80 4.40
C THR A 163 0.34 0.62 4.09
N TYR A 164 0.03 0.41 2.82
CA TYR A 164 -1.26 -0.14 2.40
C TYR A 164 -1.06 -1.62 2.07
N GLU A 165 -1.73 -2.47 2.83
CA GLU A 165 -1.62 -3.93 2.72
C GLU A 165 -2.68 -4.44 1.75
N THR A 166 -2.27 -5.29 0.81
CA THR A 166 -3.20 -5.94 -0.11
C THR A 166 -4.22 -6.75 0.69
N PRO A 167 -5.53 -6.48 0.59
CA PRO A 167 -6.54 -7.26 1.28
C PRO A 167 -6.52 -8.72 0.83
N GLU A 168 -6.76 -9.66 1.74
CA GLU A 168 -6.83 -11.10 1.44
C GLU A 168 -7.96 -11.45 0.44
N THR A 169 -8.96 -10.56 0.33
CA THR A 169 -10.07 -10.71 -0.61
C THR A 169 -10.28 -9.43 -1.42
N LEU A 170 -10.26 -9.56 -2.75
CA LEU A 170 -10.48 -8.47 -3.70
C LEU A 170 -11.51 -8.85 -4.75
N TRP A 171 -12.58 -8.06 -4.86
CA TRP A 171 -13.68 -8.29 -5.82
C TRP A 171 -14.25 -9.72 -5.78
N GLY A 172 -14.28 -10.35 -4.60
CA GLY A 172 -14.77 -11.72 -4.42
C GLY A 172 -13.74 -12.82 -4.69
N HIS A 173 -12.47 -12.47 -4.96
CA HIS A 173 -11.36 -13.41 -5.14
C HIS A 173 -10.48 -13.44 -3.89
N GLU A 174 -10.16 -14.64 -3.39
CA GLU A 174 -9.04 -14.82 -2.47
C GLU A 174 -7.74 -14.55 -3.24
N VAL A 175 -6.91 -13.68 -2.70
CA VAL A 175 -5.65 -13.26 -3.34
C VAL A 175 -4.51 -13.41 -2.35
N ALA A 176 -3.40 -13.98 -2.85
CA ALA A 176 -2.15 -14.02 -2.10
C ALA A 176 -1.16 -13.06 -2.78
N PRO A 177 -0.54 -12.12 -2.04
CA PRO A 177 0.57 -11.36 -2.58
C PRO A 177 1.74 -12.30 -2.92
N PRO A 178 2.57 -11.98 -3.94
CA PRO A 178 3.78 -12.75 -4.26
C PRO A 178 4.77 -12.81 -3.08
N ASP A 179 5.58 -13.87 -3.01
CA ASP A 179 6.55 -14.08 -1.92
C ASP A 179 7.70 -13.03 -1.92
N ASP A 180 7.98 -12.41 -3.05
CA ASP A 180 9.07 -11.45 -3.31
C ASP A 180 8.61 -9.98 -3.34
N PHE A 181 7.38 -9.74 -2.91
CA PHE A 181 6.68 -8.50 -3.11
C PHE A 181 7.05 -7.40 -2.08
N ILE A 182 7.28 -6.18 -2.58
CA ILE A 182 7.46 -4.99 -1.76
C ILE A 182 6.07 -4.37 -1.53
N PRO A 183 5.52 -4.37 -0.30
CA PRO A 183 4.22 -3.76 -0.02
C PRO A 183 4.25 -2.26 -0.32
N GLY A 184 3.09 -1.70 -0.69
CA GLY A 184 2.91 -0.28 -0.96
C GLY A 184 3.23 0.56 0.27
N ARG A 185 4.51 0.93 0.41
CA ARG A 185 5.10 1.48 1.62
C ARG A 185 5.66 2.85 1.31
N LEU A 186 5.14 3.86 1.97
CA LEU A 186 5.55 5.25 1.80
C LEU A 186 6.22 5.75 3.07
N CYS A 187 7.38 6.39 2.92
CA CYS A 187 7.99 7.15 4.01
C CYS A 187 7.18 8.41 4.25
N TYR A 188 6.84 8.73 5.50
CA TYR A 188 6.11 9.95 5.83
C TYR A 188 6.80 10.78 6.89
N ALA A 189 6.50 12.08 6.89
CA ALA A 189 6.75 13.01 7.97
C ALA A 189 5.42 13.64 8.40
N GLU A 190 5.31 14.07 9.66
CA GLU A 190 4.09 14.73 10.12
C GLU A 190 3.97 16.14 9.50
N GLY A 191 2.77 16.49 9.03
CA GLY A 191 2.47 17.75 8.35
C GLY A 191 1.96 17.57 6.93
N ASP A 192 1.92 18.68 6.21
CA ASP A 192 1.32 18.80 4.86
C ASP A 192 2.39 18.80 3.74
N GLU A 193 3.67 18.61 4.05
CA GLU A 193 4.79 18.79 3.08
C GLU A 193 5.58 17.50 2.79
N TRP A 194 5.18 16.35 3.33
CA TRP A 194 5.99 15.13 3.23
C TRP A 194 6.05 14.50 1.82
N HIS A 195 5.15 14.90 0.92
CA HIS A 195 5.11 14.44 -0.48
C HIS A 195 6.18 15.10 -1.38
N ASP A 196 6.89 16.13 -0.90
CA ASP A 196 7.85 16.91 -1.70
C ASP A 196 9.29 16.32 -1.70
N LEU A 197 9.50 15.17 -1.07
CA LEU A 197 10.81 14.52 -0.96
C LEU A 197 11.10 13.70 -2.22
N GLU A 198 12.32 13.72 -2.76
CA GLU A 198 12.66 12.91 -3.94
C GLU A 198 12.79 11.42 -3.56
N LEU A 199 12.25 10.51 -4.39
CA LEU A 199 12.41 9.05 -4.22
C LEU A 199 13.91 8.72 -4.18
N PHE A 200 14.36 8.00 -3.15
CA PHE A 200 15.76 7.57 -3.08
C PHE A 200 16.00 6.44 -4.08
N GLU A 201 16.84 6.65 -5.09
CA GLU A 201 17.18 5.60 -6.05
C GLU A 201 17.91 4.40 -5.44
N TYR A 202 18.57 4.55 -4.27
CA TYR A 202 19.35 3.48 -3.65
C TYR A 202 19.44 3.62 -2.11
N GLY A 203 18.68 2.81 -1.39
CA GLY A 203 18.86 2.54 0.04
C GLY A 203 18.39 1.12 0.36
N GLU A 204 19.06 0.43 1.30
CA GLU A 204 18.74 -0.96 1.70
C GLU A 204 17.31 -1.14 2.29
N VAL A 205 16.59 -0.04 2.51
CA VAL A 205 15.15 0.01 2.81
C VAL A 205 14.57 1.19 2.03
N PRO A 206 14.13 1.01 0.77
CA PRO A 206 13.72 2.13 -0.05
C PRO A 206 12.39 2.71 0.43
N CYS A 207 12.34 4.04 0.50
CA CYS A 207 11.11 4.79 0.35
C CYS A 207 10.73 4.67 -1.13
N GLY A 208 9.74 3.84 -1.47
CA GLY A 208 9.41 3.50 -2.87
C GLY A 208 9.69 2.05 -3.20
#